data_AF-K1ZUG7-F1
#
_entry.id   AF-K1ZUG7-F1
#
_cell.length_a   1.000
_cell.length_b   1.000
_cell.length_c   1.000
_cell.angle_alpha   90.00
_cell.angle_beta   90.00
_cell.angle_gamma   90.00
#
_symmetry.space_group_name_H-M   'P 1'
#
loop_
_entity.id
_entity.type
_entity.pdbx_description
1 polymer ?
#
loop_
_entity_poly.entity_id
_entity_poly.type
_entity_poly.pdbx_seq_one_letter_code
_entity_poly.pdbx_strand_id
1 'polypeptide(L)'
;METGRQRQKKRYEWLVFFALINWLAIGLVIWKVDPDTIKDFILPGSYLPMTLLVMGGIFWLFSILFMSAVTALRWTVGITAFLQLRLLGLGSVFNGLLILGLLISWEVYSFKTKHETKNPAI
;
A
#
# COMPACT_ATOMS: atom_id res chain seq x y z
N MET A 1 -17.47 20.55 -18.36
CA MET A 1 -16.60 19.35 -18.23
C MET A 1 -15.19 19.67 -17.70
N GLU A 2 -14.76 20.95 -17.61
CA GLU A 2 -13.39 21.33 -17.20
C GLU A 2 -13.08 21.20 -15.70
N THR A 3 -14.08 21.31 -14.82
CA THR A 3 -13.93 21.22 -13.35
C THR A 3 -13.45 19.85 -12.88
N GLY A 4 -13.80 18.77 -13.58
CA GLY A 4 -13.35 17.41 -13.24
C GLY A 4 -11.85 17.18 -13.48
N ARG A 5 -11.32 17.73 -14.58
CA ARG A 5 -9.91 17.55 -14.97
C ARG A 5 -8.97 18.32 -14.03
N GLN A 6 -9.36 19.53 -13.63
CA GLN A 6 -8.60 20.30 -12.64
C GLN A 6 -8.60 19.64 -11.26
N ARG A 7 -9.74 19.08 -10.82
CA ARG A 7 -9.83 18.36 -9.53
C ARG A 7 -8.96 17.10 -9.51
N GLN A 8 -8.93 16.33 -10.61
CA GLN A 8 -8.05 15.17 -10.73
C GLN A 8 -6.57 15.55 -10.72
N LYS A 9 -6.19 16.62 -11.44
CA LYS A 9 -4.81 17.12 -11.46
C LYS A 9 -4.34 17.54 -10.07
N LYS A 10 -5.14 18.34 -9.35
CA LYS A 10 -4.84 18.76 -7.98
C LYS A 10 -4.69 17.55 -7.04
N ARG A 11 -5.54 16.53 -7.19
CA ARG A 11 -5.42 15.28 -6.40
C ARG A 11 -4.12 14.54 -6.71
N TYR A 12 -3.75 14.43 -7.98
CA TYR A 12 -2.50 13.80 -8.40
C TYR A 12 -1.27 14.55 -7.86
N GLU A 13 -1.27 15.89 -7.93
CA GLU A 13 -0.20 16.74 -7.37
C GLU A 13 -0.02 16.48 -5.87
N TRP A 14 -1.12 16.40 -5.11
CA TRP A 14 -1.06 16.04 -3.68
C TRP A 14 -0.52 14.63 -3.44
N LEU A 15 -0.94 13.64 -4.25
CA LEU A 15 -0.43 12.27 -4.14
C LEU A 15 1.09 12.21 -4.36
N VAL A 16 1.59 12.91 -5.38
CA VAL A 16 3.03 12.99 -5.68
C VAL A 16 3.78 13.68 -4.54
N PHE A 17 3.25 14.79 -4.02
CA PHE A 17 3.86 15.51 -2.90
C PHE A 17 4.02 14.62 -1.65
N PHE A 18 2.95 13.93 -1.24
CA PHE A 18 3.01 13.01 -0.10
C PHE A 18 3.92 11.82 -0.36
N ALA A 19 3.94 11.28 -1.57
CA ALA A 19 4.86 10.22 -1.96
C ALA A 19 6.32 10.67 -1.80
N LEU A 20 6.67 11.84 -2.34
CA LEU A 20 8.04 12.38 -2.25
C LEU A 20 8.47 12.59 -0.80
N ILE A 21 7.62 13.18 0.04
CA ILE A 21 7.93 13.37 1.47
C ILE A 21 8.16 12.01 2.15
N ASN A 22 7.28 11.04 1.90
CA ASN A 22 7.39 9.73 2.54
C ASN A 22 8.66 8.98 2.11
N TRP A 23 9.00 9.00 0.82
CA TRP A 23 10.22 8.40 0.29
C TRP A 23 11.49 9.11 0.78
N LEU A 24 11.44 10.44 0.93
CA LEU A 24 12.54 11.20 1.52
C LEU A 24 12.73 10.83 3.00
N ALA A 25 11.64 10.66 3.77
CA ALA A 25 11.70 10.19 5.14
C ALA A 25 12.32 8.78 5.24
N ILE A 26 11.91 7.85 4.36
CA ILE A 26 12.53 6.51 4.26
C ILE A 26 14.04 6.63 4.00
N GLY A 27 14.44 7.47 3.04
CA GLY A 27 15.85 7.69 2.71
C GLY A 27 16.66 8.27 3.89
N LEU A 28 16.08 9.24 4.62
CA LEU A 28 16.71 9.80 5.81
C LEU A 28 16.86 8.76 6.92
N VAL A 29 15.84 7.94 7.16
CA VAL A 29 15.89 6.87 8.16
C VAL A 29 16.99 5.87 7.81
N ILE A 30 17.06 5.42 6.55
CA ILE A 30 18.11 4.49 6.10
C ILE A 30 19.50 5.11 6.21
N TRP A 31 19.65 6.41 5.94
CA TRP A 31 20.96 7.07 5.95
C TRP A 31 21.47 7.42 7.36
N LYS A 32 20.58 7.80 8.27
CA LYS A 32 20.95 8.37 9.57
C LYS A 32 20.69 7.50 10.77
N VAL A 33 19.84 6.49 10.63
CA VAL A 33 19.35 5.73 11.79
C VAL A 33 19.83 4.30 11.66
N ASP A 34 20.60 3.86 12.66
CA ASP A 34 21.00 2.46 12.74
C ASP A 34 19.75 1.59 12.93
N PRO A 35 19.61 0.49 12.15
CA PRO A 35 18.41 -0.35 12.18
C PRO A 35 18.16 -0.97 13.56
N ASP A 36 19.22 -1.17 14.35
CA ASP A 36 19.13 -1.68 15.72
C ASP A 36 18.57 -0.65 16.70
N THR A 37 18.67 0.65 16.43
CA THR A 37 18.08 1.71 17.28
C THR A 37 16.58 1.86 17.06
N ILE A 38 16.04 1.42 15.91
CA ILE A 38 14.60 1.55 15.57
C ILE A 38 13.79 0.33 16.04
N LYS A 39 14.47 -0.80 16.25
CA LYS A 39 13.87 -2.10 16.55
C LYS A 39 13.01 -2.11 17.82
N ASP A 40 13.22 -1.18 18.75
CA ASP A 40 12.54 -1.16 20.05
C ASP A 40 11.70 0.11 20.29
N PHE A 41 11.47 0.93 19.25
CA PHE A 41 10.87 2.26 19.44
C PHE A 41 9.40 2.23 19.87
N ILE A 42 8.64 1.19 19.48
CA ILE A 42 7.21 1.05 19.80
C ILE A 42 6.92 -0.28 20.51
N LEU A 43 7.54 -1.36 20.04
CA LEU A 43 7.44 -2.70 20.63
C LEU A 43 8.85 -3.31 20.64
N PRO A 44 9.28 -3.93 21.75
CA PRO A 44 10.60 -4.55 21.81
C PRO A 44 10.71 -5.68 20.78
N GLY A 45 11.79 -5.68 19.99
CA GLY A 45 12.08 -6.65 18.94
C GLY A 45 11.35 -6.41 17.61
N SER A 46 10.69 -5.26 17.43
CA SER A 46 9.75 -5.01 16.34
C SER A 46 10.16 -3.84 15.43
N TYR A 47 10.41 -4.14 14.16
CA TYR A 47 10.70 -3.15 13.11
C TYR A 47 9.45 -2.35 12.64
N LEU A 48 8.41 -2.24 13.47
CA LEU A 48 7.13 -1.61 13.13
C LEU A 48 7.23 -0.19 12.56
N PRO A 49 8.04 0.74 13.10
CA PRO A 49 8.17 2.08 12.54
C PRO A 49 8.62 2.05 11.08
N MET A 50 9.59 1.17 10.77
CA MET A 50 10.09 1.01 9.41
C MET A 50 9.06 0.31 8.52
N THR A 51 8.39 -0.72 9.01
CA THR A 51 7.31 -1.41 8.28
C THR A 51 6.20 -0.43 7.92
N LEU A 52 5.79 0.47 8.82
CA LEU A 52 4.77 1.48 8.56
C LEU A 52 5.22 2.53 7.54
N LEU A 53 6.48 2.96 7.59
CA LEU A 53 7.05 3.87 6.60
C LEU A 53 7.05 3.22 5.21
N VAL A 54 7.53 1.98 5.09
CA VAL A 54 7.52 1.23 3.83
C VAL A 54 6.10 0.97 3.34
N MET A 55 5.17 0.62 4.24
CA MET A 55 3.76 0.47 3.92
C MET A 55 3.18 1.76 3.34
N GLY A 56 3.48 2.91 3.95
CA GLY A 56 3.12 4.23 3.44
C GLY A 56 3.71 4.49 2.05
N GLY A 57 4.99 4.18 1.84
CA GLY A 57 5.66 4.38 0.55
C GLY A 57 5.03 3.57 -0.58
N ILE A 58 4.75 2.28 -0.33
CA ILE A 58 4.05 1.39 -1.27
C ILE A 58 2.63 1.91 -1.53
N PHE A 59 1.91 2.32 -0.48
CA PHE A 59 0.56 2.87 -0.60
C PHE A 59 0.50 4.11 -1.49
N TRP A 60 1.42 5.05 -1.31
CA TRP A 60 1.44 6.26 -2.13
C TRP A 60 1.78 5.95 -3.59
N LEU A 61 2.75 5.05 -3.84
CA LEU A 61 3.07 4.59 -5.20
C LEU A 61 1.86 3.95 -5.89
N PHE A 62 1.17 3.03 -5.22
CA PHE A 62 -0.02 2.40 -5.79
C PHE A 62 -1.21 3.34 -5.89
N SER A 63 -1.33 4.33 -5.01
CA SER A 63 -2.37 5.35 -5.10
C SER A 63 -2.18 6.23 -6.34
N ILE A 64 -0.92 6.51 -6.70
CA ILE A 64 -0.57 7.20 -7.95
C ILE A 64 -0.82 6.28 -9.14
N LEU A 65 -0.36 5.03 -9.09
CA LEU A 65 -0.47 4.07 -10.19
C LEU A 65 -1.93 3.74 -10.55
N PHE A 66 -2.76 3.44 -9.55
CA PHE A 66 -4.16 3.04 -9.77
C PHE A 66 -5.14 4.21 -9.71
N MET A 67 -4.70 5.40 -9.30
CA MET A 67 -5.57 6.57 -9.06
C MET A 67 -6.77 6.24 -8.14
N SER A 68 -6.61 5.24 -7.27
CA SER A 68 -7.64 4.65 -6.42
C SER A 68 -7.05 4.27 -5.07
N ALA A 69 -7.48 4.95 -3.99
CA ALA A 69 -7.02 4.66 -2.64
C ALA A 69 -7.44 3.26 -2.17
N VAL A 70 -8.63 2.79 -2.57
CA VAL A 70 -9.15 1.46 -2.17
C VAL A 70 -8.31 0.35 -2.79
N THR A 71 -8.06 0.45 -4.10
CA THR A 71 -7.22 -0.53 -4.81
C THR A 71 -5.80 -0.50 -4.28
N ALA A 72 -5.23 0.70 -4.09
CA ALA A 72 -3.89 0.86 -3.54
C ALA A 72 -3.73 0.29 -2.13
N LEU A 73 -4.69 0.56 -1.23
CA LEU A 73 -4.66 0.04 0.13
C LEU A 73 -4.68 -1.48 0.14
N ARG A 74 -5.56 -2.11 -0.66
CA ARG A 74 -5.66 -3.57 -0.71
C ARG A 74 -4.33 -4.22 -1.12
N TRP A 75 -3.72 -3.72 -2.21
CA TRP A 75 -2.45 -4.24 -2.68
C TRP A 75 -1.31 -3.98 -1.68
N THR A 76 -1.31 -2.80 -1.04
CA THR A 76 -0.34 -2.46 0.00
C THR A 76 -0.45 -3.44 1.15
N VAL A 77 -1.63 -3.64 1.73
CA VAL A 77 -1.85 -4.56 2.85
C VAL A 77 -1.38 -5.96 2.50
N GLY A 78 -1.71 -6.45 1.30
CA GLY A 78 -1.27 -7.76 0.84
C GLY A 78 0.26 -7.91 0.74
N ILE A 79 0.94 -6.95 0.11
CA ILE A 79 2.40 -6.96 -0.03
C ILE A 79 3.08 -6.81 1.33
N THR A 80 2.63 -5.87 2.16
CA THR A 80 3.22 -5.63 3.48
C THR A 80 2.99 -6.82 4.41
N ALA A 81 1.83 -7.48 4.36
CA ALA A 81 1.58 -8.71 5.11
C ALA A 81 2.54 -9.84 4.69
N PHE A 82 2.76 -10.01 3.38
CA PHE A 82 3.72 -11.00 2.88
C PHE A 82 5.16 -10.68 3.32
N LEU A 83 5.59 -9.43 3.24
CA LEU A 83 6.91 -8.99 3.72
C LEU A 83 7.07 -9.26 5.21
N GLN A 84 6.04 -8.97 6.02
CA GLN A 84 6.07 -9.22 7.45
C GLN A 84 6.19 -10.72 7.75
N LEU A 85 5.44 -11.58 7.05
CA LEU A 85 5.60 -13.03 7.17
C LEU A 85 7.02 -13.47 6.82
N ARG A 86 7.63 -12.89 5.78
CA ARG A 86 9.00 -13.19 5.38
C ARG A 86 10.02 -12.80 6.47
N LEU A 87 9.84 -11.63 7.09
CA LEU A 87 10.68 -11.17 8.20
C LEU A 87 10.57 -12.08 9.45
N LEU A 88 9.37 -12.59 9.73
CA LEU A 88 9.13 -13.53 10.83
C LEU A 88 9.61 -14.96 10.55
N GLY A 89 10.21 -15.22 9.37
CA GLY A 89 10.64 -16.56 8.96
C GLY A 89 9.49 -17.50 8.55
N LEU A 90 8.24 -17.03 8.58
CA LEU A 90 7.04 -17.79 8.20
C LEU A 90 6.70 -17.64 6.71
N GLY A 91 7.30 -16.69 6.01
CA GLY A 91 6.99 -16.37 4.62
C GLY A 91 7.63 -17.35 3.64
N SER A 92 6.81 -18.20 3.02
CA SER A 92 7.19 -19.07 1.90
C SER A 92 6.65 -18.53 0.57
N VAL A 93 7.18 -19.02 -0.56
CA VAL A 93 6.64 -18.68 -1.90
C VAL A 93 5.15 -19.06 -1.99
N PHE A 94 4.76 -20.17 -1.36
CA PHE A 94 3.37 -20.62 -1.31
C PHE A 94 2.46 -19.62 -0.59
N ASN A 95 2.90 -19.05 0.54
CA ASN A 95 2.15 -18.01 1.23
C ASN A 95 1.97 -16.76 0.36
N GLY A 96 3.00 -16.41 -0.42
CA GLY A 96 2.92 -15.31 -1.38
C GLY A 96 1.87 -15.57 -2.46
N LEU A 97 1.85 -16.79 -3.03
CA LEU A 97 0.84 -17.21 -4.00
C LEU A 97 -0.57 -17.20 -3.43
N LEU A 98 -0.76 -17.66 -2.19
CA LEU A 98 -2.06 -17.64 -1.51
C LEU A 98 -2.56 -16.21 -1.29
N ILE A 99 -1.69 -15.32 -0.79
CA ILE A 99 -2.03 -13.91 -0.59
C ILE A 99 -2.39 -13.26 -1.94
N LEU A 100 -1.58 -13.50 -2.98
CA LEU A 100 -1.83 -12.97 -4.32
C LEU A 100 -3.16 -13.47 -4.89
N GLY A 101 -3.44 -14.78 -4.76
CA GLY A 101 -4.72 -15.37 -5.15
C GLY A 101 -5.90 -14.72 -4.43
N LEU A 102 -5.79 -14.55 -3.11
CA LEU A 102 -6.82 -13.88 -2.30
C LEU A 102 -7.07 -12.44 -2.75
N LEU A 103 -6.01 -11.67 -3.02
CA LEU A 103 -6.12 -10.29 -3.49
C LEU A 103 -6.80 -10.19 -4.86
N ILE A 104 -6.47 -11.10 -5.78
CA ILE A 104 -7.08 -11.15 -7.12
C ILE A 104 -8.54 -11.56 -7.02
N SER A 105 -8.86 -12.62 -6.27
CA SER A 105 -10.25 -13.07 -6.07
C SER A 105 -11.10 -11.95 -5.46
N TRP A 106 -10.56 -11.21 -4.49
CA TRP A 106 -11.22 -10.04 -3.93
C TRP A 106 -11.48 -8.99 -5.02
N GLU A 107 -10.49 -8.65 -5.85
CA GLU A 107 -10.66 -7.67 -6.93
C GLU A 107 -11.77 -8.05 -7.89
N VAL A 108 -11.77 -9.30 -8.35
CA VAL A 108 -12.77 -9.81 -9.28
C VAL A 108 -14.17 -9.74 -8.65
N TYR A 109 -14.31 -10.15 -7.39
CA TYR A 109 -15.59 -10.07 -6.67
C TYR A 109 -16.08 -8.62 -6.50
N SER A 110 -15.18 -7.70 -6.16
CA SER A 110 -15.50 -6.27 -5.99
C SER A 110 -15.91 -5.62 -7.31
N PHE A 111 -15.33 -6.06 -8.43
CA PHE A 111 -15.70 -5.59 -9.75
C PHE A 111 -17.09 -6.09 -10.16
N LYS A 112 -17.39 -7.38 -9.94
CA LYS A 112 -18.69 -7.99 -10.25
C LYS A 112 -19.84 -7.32 -9.48
N THR A 113 -19.66 -7.15 -8.17
CA THR A 113 -20.67 -6.53 -7.29
C THR A 113 -20.98 -5.09 -7.69
N LYS A 114 -19.94 -4.29 -8.01
CA LYS A 114 -20.15 -2.92 -8.54
C LYS A 114 -20.98 -2.91 -9.82
N HIS A 115 -20.78 -3.88 -10.71
CA HIS A 115 -21.50 -3.97 -11.97
C HIS A 115 -22.98 -4.33 -11.75
N GLU A 116 -23.28 -5.27 -10.86
CA GLU A 116 -24.66 -5.65 -10.49
C GLU A 116 -25.43 -4.47 -9.87
N THR A 117 -24.81 -3.67 -9.00
CA THR A 117 -25.46 -2.46 -8.44
C THR A 117 -25.70 -1.34 -9.46
N LYS A 118 -24.92 -1.27 -10.54
CA LYS A 118 -25.04 -0.20 -11.55
C LYS A 118 -26.02 -0.56 -12.67
N ASN A 119 -26.25 -1.85 -12.90
CA ASN A 119 -27.27 -2.35 -13.82
C ASN A 119 -28.19 -3.34 -13.07
N PRO A 120 -29.05 -2.86 -12.16
CA PRO A 120 -30.10 -3.70 -11.62
C PRO A 120 -31.02 -4.04 -12.78
N ALA A 121 -31.05 -5.31 -13.18
CA ALA A 121 -31.80 -5.81 -14.33
C ALA A 121 -33.10 -5.03 -14.61
N ILE A 122 -33.01 -4.13 -15.59
CA ILE A 122 -34.07 -3.56 -16.43
C ILE A 122 -33.48 -3.45 -17.82
#